data_AF-A0A7X7TYH9-F1
#
_entry.id   AF-A0A7X7TYH9-F1
#
_cell.length_a   1.000
_cell.length_b   1.000
_cell.length_c   1.000
_cell.angle_alpha   90.00
_cell.angle_beta   90.00
_cell.angle_gamma   90.00
#
_symmetry.space_group_name_H-M   'P 1'
#
loop_
_entity.id
_entity.type
_entity.pdbx_description
1 polymer ?
#
loop_
_entity_poly.entity_id
_entity_poly.type
_entity_poly.pdbx_seq_one_letter_code
_entity_poly.pdbx_strand_id
1 'polypeptide(L)'
;MASDEIAECCPRFDPGPWEEKELTWQDKRFVKDRVRSFLHIPLNFGAVMVRNMRKIEAAGAKSNDTIVLCDENSLWGADVYISVPKEIPDSQNVTISGTFVSKVFEGPYQNVRKWIQETKAFVASRGRQIRKLF
;
A
#
# COMPACT_ATOMS: atom_id res chain seq x y z
N MET A 1 -9.01 22.76 30.33
CA MET A 1 -8.33 23.38 29.18
C MET A 1 -8.33 22.32 28.08
N ALA A 2 -9.30 22.38 27.17
CA ALA A 2 -9.33 21.50 26.02
C ALA A 2 -8.27 22.03 25.04
N SER A 3 -7.21 21.27 24.83
CA SER A 3 -6.23 21.54 23.79
C SER A 3 -6.94 21.37 22.46
N ASP A 4 -7.13 22.49 21.78
CA ASP A 4 -7.52 22.58 20.39
C ASP A 4 -6.38 21.96 19.57
N GLU A 5 -6.45 20.65 19.33
CA GLU A 5 -5.53 19.98 18.41
C GLU A 5 -5.82 20.55 17.03
N ILE A 6 -4.93 21.44 16.56
CA ILE A 6 -4.88 21.83 15.15
C ILE A 6 -4.79 20.52 14.38
N ALA A 7 -5.86 20.17 13.66
CA ALA A 7 -5.90 18.98 12.82
C ALA A 7 -4.81 19.14 11.76
N GLU A 8 -3.60 18.64 12.03
CA GLU A 8 -2.54 18.54 11.06
C GLU A 8 -3.09 17.69 9.92
N CYS A 9 -3.18 18.29 8.72
CA CYS A 9 -3.73 17.67 7.52
C CYS A 9 -3.00 16.34 7.19
N CYS A 10 -1.74 16.22 7.64
CA CYS A 10 -0.95 15.00 7.60
C CYS A 10 -0.12 14.86 8.88
N PRO A 11 -0.52 14.02 9.86
CA PRO A 11 0.33 13.76 11.01
C PRO A 11 1.64 13.13 10.55
N ARG A 12 2.71 13.37 11.31
CA ARG A 12 4.00 12.74 11.06
C ARG A 12 3.83 11.21 11.03
N PHE A 13 4.39 10.57 10.02
CA PHE A 13 4.34 9.12 9.88
C PHE A 13 5.08 8.43 11.04
N ASP A 14 4.39 7.52 11.74
CA ASP A 14 4.99 6.65 12.75
C ASP A 14 5.43 5.32 12.11
N PRO A 15 6.75 5.03 12.04
CA PRO A 15 7.24 3.78 11.51
C PRO A 15 7.09 2.59 12.48
N GLY A 16 6.84 2.82 13.77
CA GLY A 16 6.83 1.79 14.82
C GLY A 16 5.93 0.57 14.53
N PRO A 17 4.70 0.75 14.02
CA PRO A 17 3.82 -0.36 13.66
C PRO A 17 4.28 -1.16 12.42
N TRP A 18 5.26 -0.66 11.67
CA TRP A 18 5.65 -1.19 10.36
C TRP A 18 7.11 -1.65 10.30
N GLU A 19 8.02 -1.02 11.03
CA GLU A 19 9.45 -1.31 10.89
C GLU A 19 9.79 -2.71 11.40
N GLU A 20 10.27 -3.54 10.49
CA GLU A 20 10.70 -4.94 10.73
C GLU A 20 9.62 -5.84 11.34
N LYS A 21 8.35 -5.49 11.13
CA LYS A 21 7.19 -6.19 11.66
C LYS A 21 6.72 -7.30 10.74
N GLU A 22 6.15 -8.33 11.37
CA GLU A 22 5.39 -9.37 10.69
C GLU A 22 3.91 -9.03 10.80
N LEU A 23 3.20 -9.11 9.68
CA LEU A 23 1.78 -8.81 9.57
C LEU A 23 1.07 -10.04 9.03
N THR A 24 0.11 -10.58 9.77
CA THR A 24 -0.73 -11.68 9.28
C THR A 24 -2.10 -11.14 8.91
N TRP A 25 -2.47 -11.27 7.65
CA TRP A 25 -3.79 -10.89 7.15
C TRP A 25 -4.58 -12.14 6.80
N GLN A 26 -5.86 -12.11 7.17
CA GLN A 26 -6.85 -13.11 6.80
C GLN A 26 -8.02 -12.37 6.16
N ASP A 27 -8.22 -12.63 4.88
CA ASP A 27 -9.25 -12.07 4.01
C ASP A 27 -9.35 -10.53 4.09
N LYS A 28 -8.20 -9.87 4.20
CA LYS A 28 -8.16 -8.41 4.23
C LYS A 28 -8.63 -7.87 2.88
N ARG A 29 -9.64 -7.01 2.91
CA ARG A 29 -10.33 -6.51 1.72
C ARG A 29 -9.61 -5.31 1.10
N PHE A 30 -9.56 -5.31 -0.22
CA PHE A 30 -8.99 -4.24 -1.03
C PHE A 30 -9.84 -3.98 -2.26
N VAL A 31 -9.83 -2.73 -2.72
CA VAL A 31 -10.20 -2.40 -4.10
C VAL A 31 -8.94 -2.47 -4.94
N LYS A 32 -8.98 -3.31 -5.98
CA LYS A 32 -7.94 -3.43 -6.99
C LYS A 32 -8.20 -2.49 -8.15
N ASP A 33 -7.16 -1.83 -8.64
CA ASP A 33 -7.21 -1.08 -9.90
C ASP A 33 -5.86 -1.11 -10.63
N ARG A 34 -5.86 -0.70 -11.91
CA ARG A 34 -4.69 -0.74 -12.79
C ARG A 34 -4.15 0.66 -13.06
N VAL A 35 -2.88 0.85 -12.73
CA VAL A 35 -2.06 2.00 -13.13
C VAL A 35 -1.38 1.67 -14.44
N ARG A 36 -1.41 2.61 -15.39
CA ARG A 36 -0.67 2.51 -16.65
C ARG A 36 0.69 3.13 -16.43
N SER A 37 1.71 2.41 -16.82
CA SER A 37 3.10 2.84 -16.72
C SER A 37 3.77 2.79 -18.09
N PHE A 38 4.87 3.52 -18.23
CA PHE A 38 5.80 3.38 -19.35
C PHE A 38 7.20 3.23 -18.78
N LEU A 39 7.83 2.08 -18.99
CA LEU A 39 9.13 1.74 -18.40
C LEU A 39 9.16 1.96 -16.88
N HIS A 40 8.15 1.41 -16.17
CA HIS A 40 7.95 1.56 -14.72
C HIS A 40 7.63 2.99 -14.22
N ILE A 41 7.48 3.98 -15.12
CA ILE A 41 7.05 5.33 -14.74
C ILE A 41 5.52 5.39 -14.77
N PRO A 42 4.84 5.64 -13.64
CA PRO A 42 3.39 5.70 -13.61
C PRO A 42 2.88 6.96 -14.31
N LEU A 43 2.02 6.80 -15.32
CA LEU A 43 1.49 7.91 -16.11
C LEU A 43 0.16 8.46 -15.57
N ASN A 44 -0.60 7.65 -14.84
CA ASN A 44 -1.96 8.00 -14.40
C ASN A 44 -2.26 7.68 -12.92
N PHE A 45 -1.25 7.42 -12.10
CA PHE A 45 -1.43 6.98 -10.71
C PHE A 45 -2.34 7.93 -9.91
N GLY A 46 -2.11 9.24 -9.99
CA GLY A 46 -2.93 10.24 -9.29
C GLY A 46 -4.42 10.17 -9.68
N ALA A 47 -4.72 10.02 -10.97
CA ALA A 47 -6.11 9.89 -11.44
C ALA A 47 -6.75 8.57 -10.98
N VAL A 48 -5.98 7.48 -10.94
CA VAL A 48 -6.41 6.18 -10.40
C VAL A 48 -6.71 6.29 -8.90
N MET A 49 -5.87 6.95 -8.12
CA MET A 49 -6.13 7.16 -6.69
C MET A 49 -7.37 8.02 -6.46
N VAL A 50 -7.48 9.17 -7.13
CA VAL A 50 -8.62 10.08 -6.98
C VAL A 50 -9.95 9.38 -7.31
N ARG A 51 -10.02 8.62 -8.42
CA ARG A 51 -11.27 7.93 -8.77
C ARG A 51 -11.66 6.86 -7.75
N ASN A 52 -10.71 6.09 -7.23
CA ASN A 52 -11.00 5.05 -6.24
C ASN A 52 -11.38 5.66 -4.90
N MET A 53 -10.68 6.69 -4.45
CA MET A 53 -11.04 7.41 -3.22
C MET A 53 -12.45 7.98 -3.28
N ARG A 54 -12.88 8.56 -4.42
CA ARG A 54 -14.26 9.01 -4.61
C ARG A 54 -15.29 7.89 -4.47
N LYS A 55 -15.02 6.71 -5.03
CA LYS A 55 -15.91 5.54 -4.89
C LYS A 55 -15.98 5.04 -3.45
N ILE A 56 -14.83 4.94 -2.79
CA ILE A 56 -14.71 4.53 -1.39
C ILE A 56 -15.46 5.51 -0.47
N GLU A 57 -15.32 6.81 -0.73
CA GLU A 57 -16.03 7.89 -0.05
C GLU A 57 -17.54 7.81 -0.24
N ALA A 58 -18.00 7.68 -1.49
CA ALA A 58 -19.41 7.55 -1.81
C ALA A 58 -20.06 6.31 -1.15
N ALA A 59 -19.28 5.24 -0.97
CA ALA A 59 -19.72 4.04 -0.28
C ALA A 59 -19.65 4.14 1.26
N GLY A 60 -19.13 5.24 1.83
CA GLY A 60 -18.89 5.38 3.27
C GLY A 60 -17.94 4.31 3.80
N ALA A 61 -16.89 3.99 3.03
CA ALA A 61 -15.99 2.87 3.26
C ALA A 61 -14.54 3.32 3.50
N LYS A 62 -14.31 4.52 4.05
CA LYS A 62 -12.96 4.92 4.45
C LYS A 62 -12.45 3.98 5.55
N SER A 63 -11.26 3.44 5.34
CA SER A 63 -10.55 2.63 6.32
C SER A 63 -9.76 3.54 7.26
N ASN A 64 -9.71 3.20 8.55
CA ASN A 64 -8.79 3.86 9.49
C ASN A 64 -7.33 3.51 9.15
N ASP A 65 -7.09 2.25 8.76
CA ASP A 65 -5.81 1.79 8.27
C ASP A 65 -5.75 2.07 6.76
N THR A 66 -5.30 3.25 6.36
CA THR A 66 -5.14 3.61 4.94
C THR A 66 -3.89 2.93 4.41
N ILE A 67 -4.05 1.73 3.84
CA ILE A 67 -2.98 0.93 3.26
C ILE A 67 -3.20 0.91 1.75
N VAL A 68 -2.15 1.27 1.01
CA VAL A 68 -2.10 1.15 -0.44
C VAL A 68 -0.92 0.26 -0.79
N LEU A 69 -1.17 -0.82 -1.53
CA LEU A 69 -0.14 -1.74 -2.01
C LEU A 69 0.06 -1.54 -3.51
N CYS A 70 1.30 -1.64 -4.00
CA CYS A 70 1.65 -1.41 -5.41
C CYS A 70 2.39 -2.61 -5.99
N ASP A 71 1.68 -3.43 -6.76
CA ASP A 71 2.25 -4.58 -7.46
C ASP A 71 2.75 -4.16 -8.86
N GLU A 72 4.02 -3.76 -8.94
CA GLU A 72 4.71 -3.45 -10.20
C GLU A 72 5.02 -4.74 -10.98
N ASN A 73 3.99 -5.25 -11.66
CA ASN A 73 4.03 -6.55 -12.35
C ASN A 73 4.50 -6.48 -13.80
N SER A 74 4.73 -5.28 -14.38
CA SER A 74 5.10 -5.13 -15.79
C SER A 74 5.73 -3.77 -16.09
N LEU A 75 6.49 -3.67 -17.18
CA LEU A 75 7.00 -2.37 -17.69
C LEU A 75 5.90 -1.37 -18.05
N TRP A 76 4.66 -1.85 -18.21
CA TRP A 76 3.54 -1.11 -18.80
C TRP A 76 2.44 -0.79 -17.77
N GLY A 77 2.63 -1.16 -16.50
CA GLY A 77 1.66 -0.87 -15.46
C GLY A 77 1.89 -1.63 -14.17
N ALA A 78 1.23 -1.12 -13.13
CA ALA A 78 1.17 -1.68 -11.80
C ALA A 78 -0.28 -1.90 -11.37
N ASP A 79 -0.52 -2.87 -10.52
CA ASP A 79 -1.81 -3.02 -9.85
C ASP A 79 -1.75 -2.34 -8.48
N VAL A 80 -2.73 -1.50 -8.19
CA VAL A 80 -2.87 -0.86 -6.88
C VAL A 80 -3.99 -1.53 -6.09
N TYR A 81 -3.76 -1.70 -4.79
CA TYR A 81 -4.73 -2.30 -3.88
C TYR A 81 -4.95 -1.34 -2.72
N ILE A 82 -6.17 -0.82 -2.57
CA ILE A 82 -6.53 0.16 -1.54
C ILE A 82 -7.37 -0.54 -0.49
N SER A 83 -6.94 -0.52 0.77
CA SER A 83 -7.66 -1.18 1.86
C SER A 83 -9.04 -0.58 2.07
N VAL A 84 -10.04 -1.44 2.26
CA VAL A 84 -11.42 -1.05 2.53
C VAL A 84 -12.00 -1.94 3.62
N PRO A 85 -12.89 -1.42 4.49
CA PRO A 85 -13.53 -2.23 5.53
C PRO A 85 -14.61 -3.15 4.95
N LYS A 86 -15.19 -2.78 3.80
CA LYS A 86 -16.27 -3.48 3.11
C LYS A 86 -16.10 -3.39 1.59
N GLU A 87 -16.85 -4.21 0.87
CA GLU A 87 -16.85 -4.19 -0.59
C GLU A 87 -17.42 -2.88 -1.14
N ILE A 88 -16.82 -2.40 -2.23
CA ILE A 88 -17.24 -1.18 -2.93
C ILE A 88 -18.01 -1.57 -4.20
N PRO A 89 -19.22 -1.03 -4.42
CA PRO A 89 -19.96 -1.21 -5.67
C PRO A 89 -19.14 -0.75 -6.89
N ASP A 90 -19.39 -1.38 -8.04
CA ASP A 90 -18.77 -1.03 -9.33
C ASP A 90 -17.23 -0.92 -9.29
N SER A 91 -16.61 -1.74 -8.44
CA SER A 91 -15.17 -1.78 -8.20
C SER A 91 -14.69 -3.22 -8.13
N GLN A 92 -13.41 -3.45 -8.44
CA GLN A 92 -12.84 -4.79 -8.36
C GLN A 92 -12.45 -5.08 -6.92
N ASN A 93 -13.36 -5.71 -6.17
CA ASN A 93 -13.09 -6.14 -4.79
C ASN A 93 -12.24 -7.41 -4.78
N VAL A 94 -11.19 -7.42 -3.96
CA VAL A 94 -10.32 -8.58 -3.77
C VAL A 94 -9.96 -8.75 -2.30
N THR A 95 -9.64 -9.97 -1.91
CA THR A 95 -9.10 -10.28 -0.58
C THR A 95 -7.66 -10.75 -0.68
N ILE A 96 -6.84 -10.35 0.30
CA ILE A 96 -5.45 -10.78 0.43
C ILE A 96 -5.25 -11.42 1.79
N SER A 97 -4.76 -12.65 1.78
CA SER A 97 -4.46 -13.46 2.96
C SER A 97 -3.00 -13.92 2.90
N GLY A 98 -2.33 -13.92 4.04
CA GLY A 98 -0.94 -14.37 4.14
C GLY A 98 -0.17 -13.71 5.27
N THR A 99 1.09 -14.12 5.37
CA THR A 99 2.07 -13.54 6.30
C THR A 99 3.01 -12.64 5.52
N PHE A 100 3.03 -11.37 5.88
CA PHE A 100 3.82 -10.31 5.29
C PHE A 100 4.90 -9.86 6.26
N VAL A 101 5.97 -9.31 5.71
CA VAL A 101 7.01 -8.65 6.48
C VAL A 101 7.14 -7.25 5.92
N SER A 102 7.11 -6.24 6.79
CA SER A 102 7.24 -4.84 6.42
C SER A 102 8.60 -4.28 6.84
N LYS A 103 9.11 -3.37 6.03
CA LYS A 103 10.29 -2.56 6.32
C LYS A 103 10.06 -1.16 5.76
N VAL A 104 10.34 -0.16 6.57
CA VAL A 104 10.09 1.25 6.29
C VAL A 104 11.37 1.87 5.73
N PHE A 105 11.18 2.68 4.70
CA PHE A 105 12.26 3.45 4.10
C PHE A 105 11.79 4.89 3.89
N GLU A 106 12.70 5.83 4.14
CA GLU A 106 12.51 7.24 3.86
C GLU A 106 13.63 7.72 2.92
N GLY A 107 13.28 8.48 1.89
CA GLY A 107 14.24 9.06 0.97
C GLY A 107 13.73 9.17 -0.47
N PRO A 108 14.61 9.53 -1.42
CA PRO A 108 14.23 9.73 -2.81
C PRO A 108 13.89 8.40 -3.50
N TYR A 109 12.91 8.43 -4.40
CA TYR A 109 12.40 7.25 -5.13
C TYR A 109 13.48 6.43 -5.86
N GLN A 110 14.57 7.08 -6.30
CA GLN A 110 15.71 6.38 -6.94
C GLN A 110 16.34 5.29 -6.04
N ASN A 111 16.15 5.36 -4.73
CA ASN A 111 16.66 4.38 -3.78
C ASN A 111 15.82 3.10 -3.70
N VAL A 112 14.67 3.01 -4.38
CA VAL A 112 13.79 1.83 -4.37
C VAL A 112 14.55 0.55 -4.71
N ARG A 113 15.45 0.57 -5.71
CA ARG A 113 16.26 -0.61 -6.05
C ARG A 113 17.12 -1.08 -4.88
N LYS A 114 17.70 -0.16 -4.11
CA LYS A 114 18.51 -0.47 -2.93
C LYS A 114 17.62 -1.05 -1.81
N TRP A 115 16.48 -0.43 -1.54
CA TRP A 115 15.52 -0.88 -0.53
C TRP A 115 14.96 -2.28 -0.81
N ILE A 116 14.74 -2.62 -2.08
CA ILE A 116 14.35 -3.98 -2.50
C ILE A 116 15.44 -5.00 -2.13
N GLN A 117 16.72 -4.67 -2.34
CA GLN A 117 17.83 -5.57 -1.98
C GLN A 117 17.97 -5.72 -0.47
N GLU A 118 17.84 -4.63 0.28
CA GLU A 118 17.85 -4.65 1.75
C GLU A 118 16.70 -5.50 2.31
N THR A 119 15.50 -5.36 1.75
CA THR A 119 14.34 -6.18 2.12
C THR A 119 14.57 -7.65 1.82
N LYS A 120 15.15 -7.98 0.65
CA LYS A 120 15.52 -9.37 0.30
C LYS A 120 16.52 -9.97 1.29
N ALA A 121 17.58 -9.23 1.62
CA ALA A 121 18.58 -9.68 2.57
C ALA A 121 17.99 -9.88 3.97
N PHE A 122 17.11 -8.97 4.40
CA PHE A 122 16.41 -9.06 5.68
C PHE A 122 15.46 -10.26 5.78
N VAL A 123 14.68 -10.55 4.73
CA VAL A 123 13.81 -11.73 4.73
C VAL A 123 14.64 -13.02 4.71
N ALA A 124 15.74 -13.03 3.95
CA ALA A 124 16.66 -14.17 3.90
C ALA A 124 17.37 -14.43 5.24
N SER A 125 17.76 -13.38 5.98
CA SER A 125 18.38 -13.53 7.32
C SER A 125 17.43 -14.14 8.35
N ARG A 126 16.11 -14.02 8.14
CA ARG A 126 15.07 -14.71 8.91
C ARG A 126 14.77 -16.13 8.42
N GLY A 127 15.56 -16.67 7.49
CA GLY A 127 15.38 -18.02 6.94
C GLY A 127 14.14 -18.18 6.06
N ARG A 128 13.62 -17.09 5.50
CA ARG A 128 12.41 -17.09 4.65
C ARG A 128 12.73 -16.67 3.22
N GLN A 129 11.81 -16.93 2.31
CA GLN A 129 11.89 -16.51 0.91
C GLN A 129 10.70 -15.63 0.55
N ILE A 130 10.96 -14.58 -0.23
CA ILE A 130 9.92 -13.67 -0.73
C ILE A 130 9.17 -14.36 -1.87
N ARG A 131 7.86 -14.57 -1.70
CA ARG A 131 6.97 -15.06 -2.76
C ARG A 131 6.40 -13.93 -3.60
N LYS A 132 6.08 -12.81 -2.96
CA LYS A 132 5.53 -11.61 -3.58
C LYS A 132 6.07 -10.38 -2.85
N LEU A 133 6.38 -9.35 -3.63
CA LEU A 133 6.70 -8.02 -3.16
C LEU A 133 5.59 -7.08 -3.62
N PHE A 134 5.16 -6.20 -2.72
CA PHE A 134 4.15 -5.17 -2.93
C PHE A 134 4.74 -3.79 -2.72
#